data_AF-A0A0N1NSS8-F1
#
_entry.id   AF-A0A0N1NSS8-F1
#
_cell.length_a   1.000
_cell.length_b   1.000
_cell.length_c   1.000
_cell.angle_alpha   90.00
_cell.angle_beta   90.00
_cell.angle_gamma   90.00
#
_symmetry.space_group_name_H-M   'P 1'
#
loop_
_entity.id
_entity.type
_entity.pdbx_description
1 polymer ?
#
loop_
_entity_poly.entity_id
_entity_poly.type
_entity_poly.pdbx_seq_one_letter_code
_entity_poly.pdbx_strand_id
1 'polypeptide(L)'
;MTNARRHPRSTTADSVLTEVAEAVRLQEGPPGVRSVLRALRRLAPASTKDLSRATGLPVPIVAALGNELRRRGFVTTQRPSRLTEAGLDLVAQLGMDLTLDATCTTCDGRELVIPDVLDEAVRRLRALMESGPAADMAIDQSHCTAETKVRRVLALLTAGALPGGSLLLIGDDDLVSLAVAVVGDVLGAPIVERVTVVDISPEILDYIQKVSAGLGTRVETVRHDLRLPLPAELHEQHDVAMTDPPYTAEGARLFLSRAVEGLRPGPSHSVFFSFGGKSPDEMLEVQREIMGLGLVTNGFVRNFNEYEGSGILGGVGFFQHLLTTTSTAPTHAGEFSGPLYTGDKRTRQREYTCVACDARLRVGPGARWTAVAALREEGCPNCGKGPFRPGRLVPAEDPAPPAEQPPAPVRTPVQTPVQAAVQQAAPTPAPAAPVGRTYGWRRPTEQDRAALAERARPYVTRQADERDLPAIGRFEAEIARVSFGEDAIDDPARWASRLGRAMEKSKEGMIVAHGPGEEPVGWCWVSINQNAMTGDRYANFRSLAVSPVDNRSDVAELLLTAGLEFCLAGGITEVVGRVHVGNVPMRTVYRKFGFDPTSLSMKLFLPGGEPEGASTR
;
A
#
# COMPACT_ATOMS: atom_id res chain seq x y z
N MET A 1 43.05 -47.00 -2.99
CA MET A 1 41.75 -46.36 -2.75
C MET A 1 41.82 -44.93 -3.27
N THR A 2 41.30 -44.74 -4.48
CA THR A 2 41.47 -43.53 -5.30
C THR A 2 40.61 -42.38 -4.79
N ASN A 3 41.28 -41.32 -4.34
CA ASN A 3 40.73 -40.04 -3.96
C ASN A 3 40.34 -39.27 -5.23
N ALA A 4 39.13 -39.48 -5.74
CA ALA A 4 38.61 -38.81 -6.92
C ALA A 4 37.91 -37.49 -6.53
N ARG A 5 38.68 -36.46 -6.12
CA ARG A 5 38.19 -35.08 -6.13
C ARG A 5 38.28 -34.53 -7.56
N ARG A 6 37.27 -34.83 -8.38
CA ARG A 6 36.89 -33.94 -9.49
C ARG A 6 35.80 -33.02 -8.96
N HIS A 7 35.88 -31.71 -9.25
CA HIS A 7 34.78 -30.87 -9.75
C HIS A 7 35.31 -29.45 -10.06
N PRO A 8 35.73 -29.15 -11.31
CA PRO A 8 35.66 -27.82 -11.88
C PRO A 8 34.38 -27.75 -12.73
N ARG A 9 33.23 -27.40 -12.11
CA ARG A 9 31.95 -27.21 -12.82
C ARG A 9 31.22 -25.91 -12.43
N SER A 10 31.75 -25.08 -11.53
CA SER A 10 31.01 -23.93 -11.00
C SER A 10 30.89 -22.75 -11.98
N THR A 11 31.85 -22.57 -12.90
CA THR A 11 31.90 -21.36 -13.76
C THR A 11 30.70 -21.18 -14.67
N THR A 12 30.14 -22.26 -15.22
CA THR A 12 28.96 -22.18 -16.11
C THR A 12 27.68 -21.90 -15.33
N ALA A 13 27.47 -22.55 -14.19
CA ALA A 13 26.30 -22.33 -13.34
C ALA A 13 26.32 -20.92 -12.71
N ASP A 14 27.48 -20.45 -12.27
CA ASP A 14 27.68 -19.09 -11.76
C ASP A 14 27.47 -18.02 -12.85
N SER A 15 27.82 -18.33 -14.12
CA SER A 15 27.50 -17.47 -15.27
C SER A 15 25.99 -17.31 -15.44
N VAL A 16 25.22 -18.40 -15.34
CA VAL A 16 23.75 -18.35 -15.45
C VAL A 16 23.15 -17.46 -14.38
N LEU A 17 23.63 -17.52 -13.13
CA LEU A 17 23.14 -16.65 -12.06
C LEU A 17 23.41 -15.17 -12.37
N THR A 18 24.61 -14.87 -12.90
CA THR A 18 25.00 -13.51 -13.32
C THR A 18 24.13 -13.00 -14.45
N GLU A 19 23.96 -13.78 -15.51
CA GLU A 19 23.16 -13.40 -16.67
C GLU A 19 21.68 -13.18 -16.31
N VAL A 20 21.11 -14.01 -15.41
CA VAL A 20 19.73 -13.83 -14.93
C VAL A 20 19.62 -12.57 -14.09
N ALA A 21 20.57 -12.31 -13.20
CA ALA A 21 20.60 -11.11 -12.36
C ALA A 21 20.70 -9.84 -13.21
N GLU A 22 21.57 -9.82 -14.22
CA GLU A 22 21.72 -8.71 -15.16
C GLU A 22 20.47 -8.48 -16.01
N ALA A 23 19.85 -9.56 -16.51
CA ALA A 23 18.64 -9.48 -17.32
C ALA A 23 17.48 -8.79 -16.58
N VAL A 24 17.37 -8.99 -15.27
CA VAL A 24 16.34 -8.34 -14.43
C VAL A 24 16.86 -7.11 -13.68
N ARG A 25 18.13 -6.75 -13.85
CA ARG A 25 18.82 -5.65 -13.13
C ARG A 25 18.69 -5.75 -11.61
N LEU A 26 18.88 -6.96 -11.08
CA LEU A 26 18.72 -7.28 -9.67
C LEU A 26 19.76 -6.56 -8.82
N GLN A 27 19.33 -5.85 -7.76
CA GLN A 27 20.26 -5.16 -6.84
C GLN A 27 21.10 -6.15 -6.04
N GLU A 28 20.51 -7.27 -5.66
CA GLU A 28 21.12 -8.34 -4.87
C GLU A 28 22.08 -9.21 -5.69
N GLY A 29 22.18 -9.00 -7.01
CA GLY A 29 23.08 -9.72 -7.90
C GLY A 29 22.85 -11.25 -7.95
N PRO A 30 23.85 -12.03 -8.36
CA PRO A 30 23.77 -13.50 -8.41
C PRO A 30 23.27 -14.17 -7.10
N PRO A 31 23.64 -13.68 -5.89
CA PRO A 31 23.11 -14.21 -4.63
C PRO A 31 21.57 -14.15 -4.48
N GLY A 32 20.92 -13.13 -5.05
CA GLY A 32 19.45 -13.03 -5.05
C GLY A 32 18.81 -14.10 -5.92
N VAL A 33 19.36 -14.35 -7.12
CA VAL A 33 18.92 -15.44 -8.01
C VAL A 33 19.10 -16.79 -7.33
N ARG A 34 20.28 -17.00 -6.73
CA ARG A 34 20.60 -18.21 -5.95
C ARG A 34 19.58 -18.45 -4.84
N SER A 35 19.17 -17.40 -4.13
CA SER A 35 18.18 -17.47 -3.06
C SER A 35 16.80 -17.88 -3.56
N VAL A 36 16.35 -17.38 -4.72
CA VAL A 36 15.09 -17.79 -5.35
C VAL A 36 15.13 -19.25 -5.81
N LEU A 37 16.22 -19.71 -6.42
CA LEU A 37 16.37 -21.12 -6.81
C LEU A 37 16.35 -22.05 -5.60
N ARG A 38 17.03 -21.69 -4.51
CA ARG A 38 17.00 -22.43 -3.25
C ARG A 38 15.59 -22.47 -2.65
N ALA A 39 14.88 -21.34 -2.66
CA ALA A 39 13.50 -21.27 -2.16
C ALA A 39 12.54 -22.11 -3.02
N LEU A 40 12.68 -22.07 -4.35
CA LEU A 40 11.92 -22.94 -5.28
C LEU A 40 12.18 -24.41 -5.01
N ARG A 41 13.44 -24.81 -4.75
CA ARG A 41 13.77 -26.19 -4.42
C ARG A 41 13.14 -26.64 -3.10
N ARG A 42 13.16 -25.77 -2.08
CA ARG A 42 12.68 -26.07 -0.73
C ARG A 42 11.15 -26.12 -0.63
N LEU A 43 10.46 -25.18 -1.27
CA LEU A 43 9.03 -24.96 -1.09
C LEU A 43 8.15 -25.54 -2.21
N ALA A 44 8.72 -26.12 -3.27
CA ALA A 44 7.95 -26.53 -4.45
C ALA A 44 6.76 -27.45 -4.11
N PRO A 45 5.54 -27.16 -4.59
CA PRO A 45 5.18 -26.02 -5.43
C PRO A 45 5.13 -24.70 -4.65
N ALA A 46 5.78 -23.65 -5.16
CA ALA A 46 5.83 -22.35 -4.48
C ALA A 46 5.11 -21.25 -5.29
N SER A 47 4.30 -20.44 -4.59
CA SER A 47 3.77 -19.20 -5.16
C SER A 47 4.85 -18.11 -5.18
N THR A 48 4.63 -17.05 -5.95
CA THR A 48 5.51 -15.87 -5.91
C THR A 48 5.56 -15.23 -4.52
N LYS A 49 4.47 -15.31 -3.76
CA LYS A 49 4.38 -14.79 -2.38
C LYS A 49 5.24 -15.61 -1.43
N ASP A 50 5.21 -16.94 -1.54
CA ASP A 50 6.02 -17.83 -0.69
C ASP A 50 7.51 -17.62 -0.96
N LEU A 51 7.88 -17.47 -2.23
CA LEU A 51 9.25 -17.16 -2.62
C LEU A 51 9.69 -15.77 -2.14
N SER A 52 8.82 -14.77 -2.19
CA SER A 52 9.08 -13.43 -1.64
C SER A 52 9.32 -13.48 -0.13
N ARG A 53 8.43 -14.12 0.63
CA ARG A 53 8.55 -14.32 2.08
C ARG A 53 9.83 -15.09 2.44
N ALA A 54 10.18 -16.14 1.70
CA ALA A 54 11.35 -16.97 1.99
C ALA A 54 12.68 -16.28 1.67
N THR A 55 12.70 -15.38 0.68
CA THR A 55 13.93 -14.72 0.22
C THR A 55 14.10 -13.31 0.77
N GLY A 56 13.03 -12.67 1.24
CA GLY A 56 13.01 -11.25 1.60
C GLY A 56 12.98 -10.31 0.38
N LEU A 57 12.90 -10.86 -0.85
CA LEU A 57 12.83 -10.05 -2.06
C LEU A 57 11.40 -9.57 -2.33
N PRO A 58 11.19 -8.36 -2.87
CA PRO A 58 9.87 -7.88 -3.27
C PRO A 58 9.16 -8.82 -4.25
N VAL A 59 7.84 -8.97 -4.11
CA VAL A 59 7.00 -9.81 -4.99
C VAL A 59 7.22 -9.49 -6.49
N PRO A 60 7.29 -8.22 -6.94
CA PRO A 60 7.56 -7.91 -8.34
C PRO A 60 8.93 -8.39 -8.83
N ILE A 61 9.95 -8.35 -7.97
CA ILE A 61 11.31 -8.80 -8.27
C ILE A 61 11.33 -10.33 -8.40
N VAL A 62 10.69 -11.04 -7.47
CA VAL A 62 10.55 -12.50 -7.54
C VAL A 62 9.77 -12.93 -8.77
N ALA A 63 8.71 -12.19 -9.14
CA ALA A 63 7.97 -12.45 -10.37
C ALA A 63 8.84 -12.26 -11.63
N ALA A 64 9.64 -11.20 -11.68
CA ALA A 64 10.58 -10.94 -12.78
C ALA A 64 11.62 -12.06 -12.90
N LEU A 65 12.22 -12.47 -11.77
CA LEU A 65 13.14 -13.60 -11.70
C LEU A 65 12.49 -14.90 -12.15
N GLY A 66 11.30 -15.21 -11.67
CA GLY A 66 10.55 -16.40 -12.09
C GLY A 66 10.23 -16.41 -13.59
N ASN A 67 9.95 -15.25 -14.19
CA ASN A 67 9.73 -15.12 -15.63
C ASN A 67 11.00 -15.28 -16.46
N GLU A 68 12.13 -14.73 -15.99
CA GLU A 68 13.44 -14.93 -16.63
C GLU A 68 13.87 -16.40 -16.58
N LEU A 69 13.78 -17.02 -15.40
CA LEU A 69 14.10 -18.44 -15.21
C LEU A 69 13.20 -19.35 -16.06
N ARG A 70 11.92 -19.01 -16.22
CA ARG A 70 10.98 -19.72 -17.10
C ARG A 70 11.33 -19.57 -18.58
N ARG A 71 11.72 -18.36 -19.02
CA ARG A 71 12.17 -18.14 -20.41
C ARG A 71 13.40 -18.98 -20.76
N ARG A 72 14.28 -19.22 -19.78
CA ARG A 72 15.47 -20.08 -19.92
C ARG A 72 15.19 -21.57 -19.69
N GLY A 73 13.94 -21.95 -19.43
CA GLY A 73 13.55 -23.35 -19.24
C GLY A 73 13.93 -23.96 -17.89
N PHE A 74 14.35 -23.17 -16.89
CA PHE A 74 14.69 -23.66 -15.56
C PHE A 74 13.47 -23.81 -14.62
N VAL A 75 12.37 -23.14 -14.96
CA VAL A 75 11.12 -23.14 -14.19
C VAL A 75 9.95 -23.52 -15.10
N THR A 76 9.00 -24.28 -14.57
CA THR A 76 7.80 -24.73 -15.30
C THR A 76 6.98 -23.57 -15.86
N THR A 77 6.33 -23.81 -17.00
CA THR A 77 5.42 -22.83 -17.63
C THR A 77 4.13 -22.67 -16.83
N GLN A 78 3.63 -23.77 -16.24
CA GLN A 78 2.47 -23.78 -15.36
C GLN A 78 2.80 -23.23 -13.96
N ARG A 79 1.80 -22.63 -13.34
CA ARG A 79 1.84 -22.16 -11.94
C ARG A 79 1.03 -23.12 -11.05
N PRO A 80 1.35 -23.26 -9.76
CA PRO A 80 2.50 -22.71 -9.03
C PRO A 80 3.86 -23.23 -9.55
N SER A 81 4.91 -22.42 -9.39
CA SER A 81 6.19 -22.64 -10.10
C SER A 81 6.97 -23.80 -9.48
N ARG A 82 7.57 -24.65 -10.33
CA ARG A 82 8.51 -25.71 -9.95
C ARG A 82 9.78 -25.61 -10.78
N LEU A 83 10.88 -26.16 -10.28
CA LEU A 83 12.08 -26.35 -11.10
C LEU A 83 11.82 -27.44 -12.14
N THR A 84 12.28 -27.23 -13.38
CA THR A 84 12.35 -28.27 -14.41
C THR A 84 13.55 -29.19 -14.15
N GLU A 85 13.72 -30.25 -14.94
CA GLU A 85 14.96 -31.07 -14.89
C GLU A 85 16.21 -30.21 -15.09
N ALA A 86 16.22 -29.32 -16.08
CA ALA A 86 17.32 -28.37 -16.28
C ALA A 86 17.53 -27.43 -15.08
N GLY A 87 16.46 -27.01 -14.41
CA GLY A 87 16.54 -26.22 -13.19
C GLY A 87 17.10 -27.00 -12.00
N LEU A 88 16.75 -28.28 -11.87
CA LEU A 88 17.29 -29.18 -10.86
C LEU A 88 18.77 -29.45 -11.09
N ASP A 89 19.19 -29.67 -12.33
CA ASP A 89 20.59 -29.82 -12.72
C ASP A 89 21.41 -28.57 -12.40
N LEU A 90 20.85 -27.38 -12.66
CA LEU A 90 21.49 -26.11 -12.30
C LEU A 90 21.68 -26.01 -10.77
N VAL A 91 20.64 -26.33 -9.99
CA VAL A 91 20.69 -26.33 -8.52
C VAL A 91 21.72 -27.34 -7.99
N ALA A 92 21.81 -28.53 -8.59
CA ALA A 92 22.81 -29.54 -8.24
C ALA A 92 24.24 -29.08 -8.57
N GLN A 93 24.46 -28.46 -9.73
CA GLN A 93 25.78 -27.90 -10.10
C GLN A 93 26.24 -26.79 -9.15
N LEU A 94 25.31 -26.04 -8.56
CA LEU A 94 25.56 -25.02 -7.55
C LEU A 94 25.76 -25.58 -6.12
N GLY A 95 25.68 -26.91 -5.95
CA GLY A 95 25.78 -27.58 -4.65
C GLY A 95 24.61 -27.25 -3.72
N MET A 96 23.42 -27.05 -4.28
CA MET A 96 22.18 -26.73 -3.54
C MET A 96 21.18 -27.90 -3.57
N ASP A 97 21.67 -29.13 -3.71
CA ASP A 97 20.90 -30.37 -3.75
C ASP A 97 20.37 -30.82 -2.38
N LEU A 98 20.93 -30.29 -1.29
CA LEU A 98 20.49 -30.55 0.09
C LEU A 98 19.07 -30.02 0.34
N THR A 99 18.16 -30.94 0.70
CA THR A 99 16.74 -30.67 1.02
C THR A 99 16.48 -30.78 2.53
N LEU A 100 17.30 -30.10 3.33
CA LEU A 100 17.07 -29.95 4.77
C LEU A 100 16.42 -28.60 5.05
N ASP A 101 15.17 -28.59 5.50
CA ASP A 101 14.50 -27.39 6.03
C ASP A 101 14.45 -27.46 7.56
N ALA A 102 15.13 -26.51 8.21
CA ALA A 102 15.13 -26.39 9.67
C ALA A 102 14.04 -25.43 10.19
N THR A 103 13.18 -24.90 9.31
CA THR A 103 12.09 -24.00 9.70
C THR A 103 11.09 -24.77 10.56
N CYS A 104 10.79 -24.27 11.75
CA CYS A 104 9.78 -24.87 12.62
C CYS A 104 8.42 -24.88 11.91
N THR A 105 7.80 -26.05 11.78
CA THR A 105 6.49 -26.19 11.10
C THR A 105 5.32 -25.70 11.94
N THR A 106 5.49 -25.55 13.26
CA THR A 106 4.42 -25.09 14.16
C THR A 106 4.24 -23.56 14.13
N CYS A 107 5.35 -22.81 14.12
CA CYS A 107 5.30 -21.34 14.06
C CYS A 107 5.76 -20.78 12.71
N ASP A 108 6.15 -21.63 11.77
CA ASP A 108 6.70 -21.27 10.45
C ASP A 108 7.82 -20.21 10.59
N GLY A 109 8.74 -20.49 11.53
CA GLY A 109 9.91 -19.66 11.81
C GLY A 109 9.68 -18.38 12.61
N ARG A 110 8.46 -18.15 13.14
CA ARG A 110 8.13 -16.94 13.94
C ARG A 110 8.56 -17.00 15.41
N GLU A 111 9.22 -18.09 15.81
CA GLU A 111 9.71 -18.41 17.18
C GLU A 111 8.63 -18.55 18.27
N LEU A 112 7.49 -17.87 18.14
CA LEU A 112 6.38 -17.90 19.09
C LEU A 112 5.19 -18.69 18.52
N VAL A 113 4.89 -19.81 19.16
CA VAL A 113 3.67 -20.60 18.96
C VAL A 113 2.57 -19.98 19.81
N ILE A 114 1.38 -19.76 19.24
CA ILE A 114 0.20 -19.32 20.00
C ILE A 114 -0.36 -20.55 20.72
N PRO A 115 -0.39 -20.58 22.06
CA PRO A 115 -0.97 -21.71 22.79
C PRO A 115 -2.49 -21.75 22.65
N ASP A 116 -3.08 -22.94 22.66
CA ASP A 116 -4.53 -23.17 22.48
C ASP A 116 -5.40 -22.35 23.46
N VAL A 117 -4.91 -22.07 24.68
CA VAL A 117 -5.61 -21.21 25.65
C VAL A 117 -5.89 -19.79 25.12
N LEU A 118 -5.10 -19.33 24.14
CA LEU A 118 -5.26 -18.02 23.51
C LEU A 118 -6.05 -18.07 22.19
N ASP A 119 -6.62 -19.21 21.78
CA ASP A 119 -7.50 -19.30 20.61
C ASP A 119 -8.71 -18.36 20.75
N GLU A 120 -9.23 -18.24 21.97
CA GLU A 120 -10.32 -17.29 22.26
C GLU A 120 -9.89 -15.84 22.06
N ALA A 121 -8.65 -15.50 22.43
CA ALA A 121 -8.11 -14.16 22.20
C ALA A 121 -8.02 -13.85 20.69
N VAL A 122 -7.56 -14.82 19.88
CA VAL A 122 -7.52 -14.69 18.42
C VAL A 122 -8.92 -14.47 17.86
N ARG A 123 -9.93 -15.26 18.27
CA ARG A 123 -11.31 -15.10 17.79
C ARG A 123 -11.90 -13.73 18.13
N ARG A 124 -11.73 -13.28 19.38
CA ARG A 124 -12.21 -11.96 19.83
C ARG A 124 -11.53 -10.83 19.08
N LEU A 125 -10.21 -10.91 18.89
CA LEU A 125 -9.47 -9.89 18.14
C LEU A 125 -9.89 -9.83 16.68
N ARG A 126 -10.15 -10.97 16.03
CA ARG A 126 -10.70 -10.99 14.67
C ARG A 126 -12.05 -10.29 14.59
N ALA A 127 -12.97 -10.56 15.52
CA ALA A 127 -14.27 -9.86 15.58
C ALA A 127 -14.10 -8.34 15.81
N LEU A 128 -13.16 -7.93 16.68
CA LEU A 128 -12.85 -6.52 16.90
C LEU A 128 -12.24 -5.84 15.66
N MET A 129 -11.49 -6.57 14.83
CA MET A 129 -10.97 -6.04 13.57
C MET A 129 -12.10 -5.82 12.56
N GLU A 130 -13.08 -6.73 12.48
CA GLU A 130 -14.22 -6.61 11.55
C GLU A 130 -15.13 -5.41 11.86
N SER A 131 -15.30 -5.06 13.15
CA SER A 131 -16.08 -3.89 13.57
C SER A 131 -15.26 -2.61 13.79
N GLY A 132 -13.93 -2.68 13.60
CA GLY A 132 -13.01 -1.58 13.85
C GLY A 132 -12.89 -0.58 12.69
N PRO A 133 -12.13 0.51 12.89
CA PRO A 133 -11.84 1.48 11.84
C PRO A 133 -11.09 0.83 10.66
N ALA A 134 -11.44 1.26 9.45
CA ALA A 134 -10.70 0.84 8.25
C ALA A 134 -9.30 1.48 8.24
N ALA A 135 -8.31 0.79 7.67
CA ALA A 135 -6.96 1.34 7.54
C ALA A 135 -6.95 2.56 6.60
N ASP A 136 -6.35 3.67 7.06
CA ASP A 136 -6.11 4.85 6.25
C ASP A 136 -4.74 4.79 5.56
N MET A 137 -4.76 4.42 4.28
CA MET A 137 -3.56 4.35 3.45
C MET A 137 -2.86 5.71 3.26
N ALA A 138 -3.51 6.85 3.54
CA ALA A 138 -2.89 8.17 3.40
C ALA A 138 -1.79 8.41 4.44
N ILE A 139 -1.90 7.73 5.59
CA ILE A 139 -0.92 7.76 6.68
C ILE A 139 -0.20 6.40 6.85
N ASP A 140 -0.11 5.64 5.75
CA ASP A 140 0.57 4.34 5.65
C ASP A 140 0.03 3.24 6.59
N GLN A 141 -1.22 3.32 7.06
CA GLN A 141 -1.80 2.27 7.92
C GLN A 141 -2.03 0.95 7.20
N SER A 142 -1.84 -0.14 7.93
CA SER A 142 -2.06 -1.50 7.45
C SER A 142 -2.23 -2.46 8.63
N HIS A 143 -3.44 -2.97 8.81
CA HIS A 143 -3.76 -3.86 9.92
C HIS A 143 -3.01 -5.19 9.86
N CYS A 144 -2.41 -5.61 10.97
CA CYS A 144 -1.88 -6.94 11.17
C CYS A 144 -2.97 -7.95 11.56
N THR A 145 -2.70 -9.22 11.29
CA THR A 145 -3.60 -10.33 11.62
C THR A 145 -3.81 -10.47 13.13
N ALA A 146 -4.96 -11.00 13.56
CA ALA A 146 -5.25 -11.28 14.96
C ALA A 146 -4.15 -12.18 15.61
N GLU A 147 -3.63 -13.14 14.86
CA GLU A 147 -2.54 -14.01 15.28
C GLU A 147 -1.24 -13.23 15.50
N THR A 148 -0.91 -12.26 14.63
CA THR A 148 0.23 -11.36 14.85
C THR A 148 0.04 -10.52 16.11
N LYS A 149 -1.16 -9.99 16.36
CA LYS A 149 -1.48 -9.24 17.58
C LYS A 149 -1.21 -10.07 18.83
N VAL A 150 -1.71 -11.32 18.87
CA VAL A 150 -1.44 -12.24 19.99
C VAL A 150 0.05 -12.58 20.11
N ARG A 151 0.76 -12.82 19.01
CA ARG A 151 2.22 -13.06 19.06
C ARG A 151 3.01 -11.87 19.59
N ARG A 152 2.63 -10.63 19.26
CA ARG A 152 3.25 -9.42 19.83
C ARG A 152 3.06 -9.36 21.35
N VAL A 153 1.88 -9.73 21.85
CA VAL A 153 1.64 -9.86 23.31
C VAL A 153 2.49 -10.98 23.92
N LEU A 154 2.57 -12.14 23.27
CA LEU A 154 3.44 -13.24 23.71
C LEU A 154 4.91 -12.84 23.73
N ALA A 155 5.36 -11.99 22.80
CA ALA A 155 6.73 -11.49 22.79
C ALA A 155 7.01 -10.58 23.98
N LEU A 156 6.06 -9.71 24.36
CA LEU A 156 6.13 -8.90 25.58
C LEU A 156 6.25 -9.79 26.83
N LEU A 157 5.43 -10.84 26.91
CA LEU A 157 5.47 -11.80 28.02
C LEU A 157 6.77 -12.60 28.07
N THR A 158 7.24 -13.10 26.91
CA THR A 158 8.45 -13.93 26.81
C THR A 158 9.72 -13.14 27.14
N ALA A 159 9.75 -11.85 26.79
CA ALA A 159 10.84 -10.96 27.15
C ALA A 159 10.84 -10.56 28.65
N GLY A 160 9.81 -10.94 29.41
CA GLY A 160 9.62 -10.48 30.79
C GLY A 160 9.28 -9.00 30.89
N ALA A 161 8.87 -8.35 29.80
CA ALA A 161 8.40 -6.96 29.81
C ALA A 161 6.99 -6.85 30.41
N LEU A 162 6.21 -7.92 30.32
CA LEU A 162 4.95 -8.17 31.01
C LEU A 162 5.04 -9.57 31.69
N PRO A 163 4.27 -9.87 32.75
CA PRO A 163 3.24 -9.04 33.36
C PRO A 163 3.76 -7.92 34.27
N GLY A 164 2.94 -6.89 34.47
CA GLY A 164 3.25 -5.72 35.31
C GLY A 164 3.77 -4.53 34.51
N GLY A 165 4.12 -3.44 35.19
CA GLY A 165 4.67 -2.24 34.56
C GLY A 165 3.72 -1.51 33.60
N SER A 166 4.28 -0.62 32.79
CA SER A 166 3.53 0.22 31.84
C SER A 166 4.03 0.10 30.40
N LEU A 167 3.08 -0.03 29.46
CA LEU A 167 3.34 -0.14 28.02
C LEU A 167 2.97 1.16 27.30
N LEU A 168 3.90 1.68 26.51
CA LEU A 168 3.70 2.79 25.58
C LEU A 168 3.58 2.27 24.15
N LEU A 169 2.50 2.63 23.48
CA LEU A 169 2.28 2.36 22.06
C LEU A 169 2.41 3.67 21.28
N ILE A 170 3.40 3.71 20.39
CA ILE A 170 3.64 4.82 19.47
C ILE A 170 3.04 4.42 18.12
N GLY A 171 1.81 4.87 17.88
CA GLY A 171 0.90 4.35 16.86
C GLY A 171 0.20 3.05 17.32
N ASP A 172 -1.08 2.90 17.01
CA ASP A 172 -1.85 1.68 17.33
C ASP A 172 -3.01 1.39 16.34
N ASP A 173 -2.79 1.58 15.04
CA ASP A 173 -3.74 1.12 14.01
C ASP A 173 -3.95 -0.40 14.10
N ASP A 174 -2.92 -1.13 14.50
CA ASP A 174 -2.96 -2.54 14.81
C ASP A 174 -3.76 -2.93 16.05
N LEU A 175 -4.31 -2.00 16.84
CA LEU A 175 -5.10 -2.29 18.04
C LEU A 175 -4.40 -3.26 19.01
N VAL A 176 -3.07 -3.15 19.14
CA VAL A 176 -2.26 -3.92 20.09
C VAL A 176 -2.68 -3.61 21.52
N SER A 177 -3.13 -2.38 21.82
CA SER A 177 -3.70 -2.04 23.12
C SER A 177 -4.86 -2.95 23.51
N LEU A 178 -5.78 -3.20 22.56
CA LEU A 178 -6.90 -4.13 22.74
C LEU A 178 -6.42 -5.57 22.78
N ALA A 179 -5.37 -5.94 22.03
CA ALA A 179 -4.78 -7.28 22.09
C ALA A 179 -4.24 -7.60 23.49
N VAL A 180 -3.51 -6.66 24.10
CA VAL A 180 -3.01 -6.80 25.49
C VAL A 180 -4.18 -6.97 26.45
N ALA A 181 -5.23 -6.16 26.31
CA ALA A 181 -6.41 -6.23 27.18
C ALA A 181 -7.20 -7.54 27.02
N VAL A 182 -7.41 -8.00 25.78
CA VAL A 182 -8.11 -9.26 25.48
C VAL A 182 -7.32 -10.47 25.96
N VAL A 183 -5.99 -10.50 25.74
CA VAL A 183 -5.16 -11.60 26.22
C VAL A 183 -5.17 -11.66 27.75
N GLY A 184 -5.07 -10.52 28.44
CA GLY A 184 -5.18 -10.49 29.90
C GLY A 184 -6.54 -11.00 30.39
N ASP A 185 -7.62 -10.56 29.77
CA ASP A 185 -8.98 -11.02 30.10
C ASP A 185 -9.16 -12.54 29.88
N VAL A 186 -8.64 -13.09 28.78
CA VAL A 186 -8.64 -14.54 28.50
C VAL A 186 -7.80 -15.32 29.52
N LEU A 187 -6.67 -14.76 29.96
CA LEU A 187 -5.83 -15.34 31.03
C LEU A 187 -6.41 -15.12 32.44
N GLY A 188 -7.51 -14.39 32.57
CA GLY A 188 -8.23 -14.17 33.82
C GLY A 188 -7.67 -13.04 34.70
N ALA A 189 -6.68 -12.27 34.23
CA ALA A 189 -6.14 -11.13 34.96
C ALA A 189 -5.43 -10.13 34.02
N PRO A 190 -5.45 -8.82 34.32
CA PRO A 190 -4.64 -7.84 33.60
C PRO A 190 -3.16 -8.21 33.62
N ILE A 191 -2.54 -8.24 32.45
CA ILE A 191 -1.10 -8.51 32.29
C ILE A 191 -0.26 -7.24 32.27
N VAL A 192 -0.86 -6.07 32.40
CA VAL A 192 -0.18 -4.76 32.41
C VAL A 192 -0.93 -3.82 33.35
N GLU A 193 -0.22 -2.94 34.05
CA GLU A 193 -0.87 -1.97 34.93
C GLU A 193 -1.56 -0.86 34.13
N ARG A 194 -0.95 -0.48 33.00
CA ARG A 194 -1.43 0.60 32.14
C ARG A 194 -0.86 0.49 30.73
N VAL A 195 -1.72 0.66 29.73
CA VAL A 195 -1.34 0.89 28.33
C VAL A 195 -1.60 2.34 27.99
N THR A 196 -0.64 3.03 27.39
CA THR A 196 -0.83 4.37 26.80
C THR A 196 -0.64 4.29 25.30
N VAL A 197 -1.64 4.75 24.55
CA VAL A 197 -1.63 4.81 23.09
C VAL A 197 -1.47 6.26 22.67
N VAL A 198 -0.47 6.53 21.83
CA VAL A 198 -0.25 7.85 21.20
C VAL A 198 -0.45 7.69 19.70
N ASP A 199 -1.52 8.28 19.16
CA ASP A 199 -1.87 8.18 17.74
C ASP A 199 -2.44 9.51 17.21
N ILE A 200 -2.35 9.73 15.90
CA ILE A 200 -2.92 10.91 15.24
C ILE A 200 -4.41 10.73 14.91
N SER A 201 -4.85 9.48 14.73
CA SER A 201 -6.18 9.12 14.26
C SER A 201 -7.22 9.14 15.39
N PRO A 202 -8.19 10.09 15.38
CA PRO A 202 -9.25 10.10 16.38
C PRO A 202 -10.15 8.85 16.27
N GLU A 203 -10.36 8.32 15.06
CA GLU A 203 -11.21 7.14 14.86
C GLU A 203 -10.66 5.89 15.56
N ILE A 204 -9.33 5.69 15.51
CA ILE A 204 -8.65 4.59 16.22
C ILE A 204 -8.73 4.79 17.73
N LEU A 205 -8.41 5.99 18.21
CA LEU A 205 -8.39 6.28 19.65
C LEU A 205 -9.80 6.14 20.26
N ASP A 206 -10.83 6.68 19.60
CA ASP A 206 -12.22 6.58 20.06
C ASP A 206 -12.68 5.11 20.09
N TYR A 207 -12.28 4.32 19.09
CA TYR A 207 -12.58 2.88 19.06
C TYR A 207 -11.89 2.12 20.21
N ILE A 208 -10.60 2.39 20.45
CA ILE A 208 -9.84 1.79 21.55
C ILE A 208 -10.49 2.14 22.90
N GLN A 209 -10.82 3.40 23.14
CA GLN A 209 -11.49 3.82 24.38
C GLN A 209 -12.82 3.10 24.58
N LYS A 210 -13.65 3.04 23.53
CA LYS A 210 -14.96 2.41 23.58
C LYS A 210 -14.87 0.92 23.92
N VAL A 211 -13.97 0.19 23.28
CA VAL A 211 -13.85 -1.26 23.47
C VAL A 211 -13.14 -1.59 24.80
N SER A 212 -12.09 -0.85 25.16
CA SER A 212 -11.35 -1.10 26.41
C SER A 212 -12.16 -0.81 27.67
N ALA A 213 -13.20 0.04 27.61
CA ALA A 213 -14.10 0.28 28.74
C ALA A 213 -14.82 -0.98 29.26
N GLY A 214 -14.96 -2.01 28.41
CA GLY A 214 -15.51 -3.32 28.79
C GLY A 214 -14.46 -4.35 29.22
N LEU A 215 -13.18 -3.98 29.27
CA LEU A 215 -12.07 -4.88 29.59
C LEU A 215 -11.39 -4.45 30.89
N GLY A 216 -10.81 -5.40 31.63
CA GLY A 216 -10.18 -5.14 32.94
C GLY A 216 -8.85 -4.37 32.88
N THR A 217 -8.34 -4.03 31.69
CA THR A 217 -7.05 -3.36 31.51
C THR A 217 -7.23 -1.85 31.37
N ARG A 218 -6.45 -1.07 32.13
CA ARG A 218 -6.42 0.39 32.01
C ARG A 218 -5.74 0.81 30.71
N VAL A 219 -6.52 1.29 29.75
CA VAL A 219 -6.01 1.83 28.48
C VAL A 219 -6.27 3.33 28.44
N GLU A 220 -5.20 4.10 28.22
CA GLU A 220 -5.22 5.55 28.04
C GLU A 220 -4.85 5.88 26.60
N THR A 221 -5.54 6.84 26.02
CA THR A 221 -5.34 7.27 24.63
C THR A 221 -5.02 8.75 24.59
N VAL A 222 -4.01 9.12 23.82
CA VAL A 222 -3.53 10.49 23.64
C VAL A 222 -3.49 10.79 22.14
N ARG A 223 -4.32 11.74 21.71
CA ARG A 223 -4.29 12.22 20.33
C ARG A 223 -3.11 13.16 20.15
N HIS A 224 -2.15 12.78 19.31
CA HIS A 224 -0.92 13.54 19.11
C HIS A 224 -0.31 13.29 17.73
N ASP A 225 0.23 14.33 17.10
CA ASP A 225 1.07 14.15 15.90
C ASP A 225 2.51 13.88 16.35
N LEU A 226 3.00 12.68 16.10
CA LEU A 226 4.35 12.22 16.47
C LEU A 226 5.48 12.98 15.75
N ARG A 227 5.16 13.82 14.76
CA ARG A 227 6.10 14.84 14.25
C ARG A 227 6.55 15.78 15.36
N LEU A 228 5.68 16.09 16.31
CA LEU A 228 6.00 16.88 17.49
C LEU A 228 6.60 15.98 18.59
N PRO A 229 7.47 16.52 19.48
CA PRO A 229 7.89 15.82 20.68
C PRO A 229 6.70 15.30 21.48
N LEU A 230 6.87 14.22 22.25
CA LEU A 230 5.80 13.75 23.12
C LEU A 230 5.35 14.84 24.11
N PRO A 231 4.08 14.85 24.54
CA PRO A 231 3.65 15.66 25.67
C PRO A 231 4.52 15.38 26.90
N ALA A 232 4.90 16.43 27.63
CA ALA A 232 5.83 16.32 28.75
C ALA A 232 5.36 15.36 29.85
N GLU A 233 4.04 15.18 29.98
CA GLU A 233 3.42 14.26 30.94
C GLU A 233 3.66 12.78 30.62
N LEU A 234 4.07 12.47 29.38
CA LEU A 234 4.39 11.11 28.95
C LEU A 234 5.89 10.80 29.02
N HIS A 235 6.74 11.79 29.29
CA HIS A 235 8.19 11.59 29.33
C HIS A 235 8.59 10.70 30.49
N GLU A 236 9.46 9.72 30.22
CA GLU A 236 10.09 8.89 31.26
C GLU A 236 9.08 8.15 32.17
N GLN A 237 7.92 7.75 31.64
CA GLN A 237 6.82 7.14 32.41
C GLN A 237 6.61 5.64 32.17
N HIS A 238 7.25 5.06 31.15
CA HIS A 238 6.94 3.70 30.69
C HIS A 238 8.11 2.74 30.80
N ASP A 239 7.82 1.47 31.06
CA ASP A 239 8.83 0.40 31.18
C ASP A 239 9.19 -0.22 29.83
N VAL A 240 8.20 -0.28 28.94
CA VAL A 240 8.29 -0.89 27.62
C VAL A 240 7.57 -0.03 26.59
N ALA A 241 8.13 0.05 25.38
CA ALA A 241 7.49 0.70 24.25
C ALA A 241 7.34 -0.28 23.08
N MET A 242 6.32 -0.08 22.25
CA MET A 242 6.15 -0.80 20.99
C MET A 242 5.69 0.16 19.89
N THR A 243 6.16 -0.09 18.66
CA THR A 243 5.81 0.72 17.50
C THR A 243 5.89 -0.07 16.19
N ASP A 244 4.99 0.26 15.26
CA ASP A 244 4.98 -0.19 13.86
C ASP A 244 4.89 1.05 12.94
N PRO A 245 6.02 1.73 12.70
CA PRO A 245 6.00 3.05 12.08
C PRO A 245 5.90 2.96 10.56
N PRO A 246 5.70 4.10 9.88
CA PRO A 246 5.85 4.18 8.42
C PRO A 246 7.17 3.58 7.96
N TYR A 247 7.14 2.78 6.88
CA TYR A 247 8.30 2.01 6.40
C TYR A 247 9.33 2.86 5.65
N THR A 248 9.83 3.89 6.31
CA THR A 248 10.91 4.79 5.88
C THR A 248 12.00 4.82 6.96
N ALA A 249 13.26 5.08 6.60
CA ALA A 249 14.32 5.18 7.61
C ALA A 249 14.04 6.37 8.56
N GLU A 250 13.50 7.45 8.00
CA GLU A 250 13.08 8.63 8.74
C GLU A 250 11.92 8.34 9.70
N GLY A 251 10.94 7.54 9.26
CA GLY A 251 9.81 7.10 10.10
C GLY A 251 10.25 6.18 11.23
N ALA A 252 11.13 5.21 10.94
CA ALA A 252 11.73 4.36 11.97
C ALA A 252 12.46 5.20 13.02
N ARG A 253 13.34 6.12 12.59
CA ARG A 253 14.06 7.03 13.49
C ARG A 253 13.11 7.87 14.35
N LEU A 254 12.11 8.49 13.75
CA LEU A 254 11.17 9.38 14.46
C LEU A 254 10.40 8.60 15.53
N PHE A 255 9.75 7.51 15.16
CA PHE A 255 8.89 6.75 16.08
C PHE A 255 9.70 6.07 17.17
N LEU A 256 10.89 5.53 16.86
CA LEU A 256 11.80 5.02 17.89
C LEU A 256 12.32 6.14 18.80
N SER A 257 12.57 7.35 18.29
CA SER A 257 12.91 8.50 19.13
C SER A 257 11.79 8.84 20.11
N ARG A 258 10.52 8.83 19.66
CA ARG A 258 9.34 9.05 20.54
C ARG A 258 9.16 7.92 21.54
N ALA A 259 9.41 6.68 21.13
CA ALA A 259 9.42 5.54 22.06
C ALA A 259 10.46 5.75 23.18
N VAL A 260 11.68 6.19 22.82
CA VAL A 260 12.73 6.48 23.80
C VAL A 260 12.37 7.66 24.70
N GLU A 261 11.67 8.70 24.22
CA GLU A 261 11.21 9.83 25.05
C GLU A 261 10.27 9.40 26.18
N GLY A 262 9.37 8.44 25.91
CA GLY A 262 8.41 7.98 26.90
C GLY A 262 8.94 6.90 27.85
N LEU A 263 10.05 6.25 27.50
CA LEU A 263 10.66 5.23 28.35
C LEU A 263 11.39 5.83 29.54
N ARG A 264 11.30 5.14 30.68
CA ARG A 264 12.13 5.45 31.86
C ARG A 264 13.62 5.41 31.50
N PRO A 265 14.44 6.31 32.08
CA PRO A 265 15.86 6.34 31.81
C PRO A 265 16.55 5.10 32.41
N GLY A 266 17.51 4.55 31.68
CA GLY A 266 18.31 3.43 32.14
C GLY A 266 18.50 2.37 31.06
N PRO A 267 19.46 1.44 31.24
CA PRO A 267 19.67 0.34 30.32
C PRO A 267 18.62 -0.76 30.49
N SER A 268 18.48 -1.61 29.47
CA SER A 268 17.65 -2.81 29.47
C SER A 268 16.12 -2.59 29.50
N HIS A 269 15.64 -1.38 29.26
CA HIS A 269 14.24 -1.17 28.90
C HIS A 269 13.98 -1.70 27.48
N SER A 270 12.82 -2.30 27.27
CA SER A 270 12.49 -2.97 26.02
C SER A 270 11.76 -2.04 25.04
N VAL A 271 12.20 -2.04 23.78
CA VAL A 271 11.45 -1.46 22.67
C VAL A 271 11.17 -2.57 21.66
N PHE A 272 9.89 -2.78 21.32
CA PHE A 272 9.48 -3.72 20.30
C PHE A 272 9.16 -2.99 19.00
N PHE A 273 9.88 -3.34 17.94
CA PHE A 273 9.87 -2.62 16.69
C PHE A 273 9.43 -3.54 15.55
N SER A 274 8.27 -3.25 14.99
CA SER A 274 7.75 -3.89 13.78
C SER A 274 8.16 -3.07 12.56
N PHE A 275 8.58 -3.73 11.49
CA PHE A 275 8.94 -3.01 10.27
C PHE A 275 8.94 -3.90 9.02
N GLY A 276 8.68 -3.29 7.86
CA GLY A 276 8.80 -3.95 6.57
C GLY A 276 10.26 -4.17 6.16
N GLY A 277 10.61 -5.39 5.74
CA GLY A 277 11.93 -5.67 5.17
C GLY A 277 12.21 -4.83 3.90
N LYS A 278 13.47 -4.48 3.70
CA LYS A 278 13.93 -3.72 2.53
C LYS A 278 15.20 -4.31 1.95
N SER A 279 15.74 -3.68 0.90
CA SER A 279 17.06 -4.05 0.38
C SER A 279 18.13 -3.93 1.48
N PRO A 280 19.24 -4.69 1.39
CA PRO A 280 20.31 -4.65 2.40
C PRO A 280 20.84 -3.24 2.70
N ASP A 281 21.01 -2.40 1.67
CA ASP A 281 21.49 -1.03 1.83
C ASP A 281 20.49 -0.15 2.59
N GLU A 282 19.19 -0.28 2.30
CA GLU A 282 18.15 0.44 3.04
C GLU A 282 18.01 -0.05 4.49
N MET A 283 18.18 -1.36 4.71
CA MET A 283 18.18 -1.93 6.05
C MET A 283 19.39 -1.49 6.88
N LEU A 284 20.55 -1.28 6.25
CA LEU A 284 21.72 -0.72 6.90
C LEU A 284 21.45 0.70 7.40
N GLU A 285 20.75 1.53 6.63
CA GLU A 285 20.35 2.86 7.11
C GLU A 285 19.41 2.78 8.30
N VAL A 286 18.41 1.90 8.28
CA VAL A 286 17.50 1.68 9.44
C VAL A 286 18.30 1.25 10.68
N GLN A 287 19.27 0.34 10.54
CA GLN A 287 20.11 -0.10 11.65
C GLN A 287 21.00 1.02 12.18
N ARG A 288 21.52 1.91 11.32
CA ARG A 288 22.26 3.10 11.74
C ARG A 288 21.39 4.06 12.56
N GLU A 289 20.13 4.23 12.19
CA GLU A 289 19.20 5.06 12.98
C GLU A 289 18.91 4.45 14.36
N ILE A 290 18.73 3.12 14.44
CA ILE A 290 18.60 2.38 15.71
C ILE A 290 19.87 2.59 16.58
N MET A 291 21.05 2.40 16.00
CA MET A 291 22.32 2.61 16.70
C MET A 291 22.53 4.07 17.11
N GLY A 292 22.08 5.02 16.31
CA GLY A 292 22.16 6.45 16.61
C GLY A 292 21.36 6.86 17.84
N LEU A 293 20.27 6.14 18.15
CA LEU A 293 19.49 6.26 19.38
C LEU A 293 20.16 5.57 20.59
N GLY A 294 21.31 4.94 20.41
CA GLY A 294 21.96 4.14 21.43
C GLY A 294 21.19 2.86 21.79
N LEU A 295 20.35 2.35 20.89
CA LEU A 295 19.62 1.09 21.08
C LEU A 295 20.44 -0.10 20.55
N VAL A 296 20.32 -1.25 21.20
CA VAL A 296 20.94 -2.51 20.75
C VAL A 296 19.88 -3.52 20.34
N THR A 297 20.17 -4.33 19.33
CA THR A 297 19.29 -5.44 18.93
C THR A 297 19.51 -6.64 19.86
N ASN A 298 18.47 -7.02 20.59
CA ASN A 298 18.46 -8.22 21.42
C ASN A 298 17.87 -9.43 20.67
N GLY A 299 16.87 -9.20 19.82
CA GLY A 299 16.25 -10.25 19.00
C GLY A 299 15.75 -9.70 17.67
N PHE A 300 15.74 -10.53 16.63
CA PHE A 300 15.26 -10.20 15.29
C PHE A 300 14.59 -11.41 14.63
N VAL A 301 13.28 -11.33 14.44
CA VAL A 301 12.49 -12.42 13.86
C VAL A 301 11.89 -11.98 12.53
N ARG A 302 12.26 -12.67 11.45
CA ARG A 302 11.73 -12.39 10.10
C ARG A 302 10.30 -12.91 9.96
N ASN A 303 9.52 -12.26 9.10
CA ASN A 303 8.15 -12.66 8.75
C ASN A 303 7.23 -12.83 9.97
N PHE A 304 7.58 -12.19 11.09
CA PHE A 304 6.84 -12.28 12.35
C PHE A 304 5.48 -11.60 12.23
N ASN A 305 5.47 -10.41 11.63
CA ASN A 305 4.27 -9.64 11.42
C ASN A 305 3.63 -10.04 10.09
N GLU A 306 2.35 -10.36 10.11
CA GLU A 306 1.53 -10.58 8.91
C GLU A 306 0.44 -9.53 8.86
N TYR A 307 0.27 -8.95 7.68
CA TYR A 307 -0.64 -7.83 7.44
C TYR A 307 -1.76 -8.21 6.47
N GLU A 308 -2.94 -7.67 6.71
CA GLU A 308 -4.07 -7.75 5.81
C GLU A 308 -3.78 -6.95 4.54
N GLY A 309 -4.06 -7.55 3.37
CA GLY A 309 -3.71 -6.99 2.08
C GLY A 309 -2.37 -7.49 1.52
N SER A 310 -2.10 -7.16 0.25
CA SER A 310 -0.91 -7.62 -0.47
C SER A 310 0.20 -6.56 -0.45
N GLY A 311 0.94 -6.48 0.66
CA GLY A 311 2.14 -5.65 0.76
C GLY A 311 3.26 -6.09 -0.21
N ILE A 312 4.23 -5.20 -0.49
CA ILE A 312 5.34 -5.43 -1.44
C ILE A 312 6.13 -6.71 -1.15
N LEU A 313 6.23 -7.10 0.12
CA LEU A 313 6.90 -8.33 0.60
C LEU A 313 5.95 -9.50 0.83
N GLY A 314 4.78 -9.52 0.18
CA GLY A 314 3.78 -10.55 0.45
C GLY A 314 3.11 -10.37 1.81
N GLY A 315 2.96 -9.12 2.25
CA GLY A 315 2.23 -8.75 3.48
C GLY A 315 2.91 -9.24 4.76
N VAL A 316 4.25 -9.27 4.81
CA VAL A 316 4.97 -9.63 6.04
C VAL A 316 6.04 -8.60 6.39
N GLY A 317 6.30 -8.47 7.69
CA GLY A 317 7.36 -7.65 8.28
C GLY A 317 8.18 -8.44 9.29
N PHE A 318 9.33 -7.90 9.68
CA PHE A 318 10.11 -8.44 10.80
C PHE A 318 9.66 -7.80 12.11
N PHE A 319 10.04 -8.44 13.20
CA PHE A 319 9.83 -7.97 14.55
C PHE A 319 11.15 -8.00 15.31
N GLN A 320 11.53 -6.87 15.87
CA GLN A 320 12.81 -6.67 16.52
C GLN A 320 12.59 -6.30 17.99
N HIS A 321 13.28 -7.02 18.87
CA HIS A 321 13.38 -6.66 20.27
C HIS A 321 14.66 -5.87 20.47
N LEU A 322 14.50 -4.59 20.80
CA LEU A 322 15.58 -3.66 21.08
C LEU A 322 15.67 -3.42 22.59
N LEU A 323 16.89 -3.16 23.06
CA LEU A 323 17.15 -2.77 24.44
C LEU A 323 17.81 -1.41 24.50
N THR A 324 17.42 -0.62 25.51
CA THR A 324 18.13 0.59 25.87
C THR A 324 19.50 0.28 26.47
N THR A 325 20.42 1.23 26.34
CA THR A 325 21.76 1.22 26.91
C THR A 325 21.94 2.46 27.80
N THR A 326 23.09 2.57 28.46
CA THR A 326 23.42 3.77 29.24
C THR A 326 23.63 5.02 28.37
N SER A 327 23.78 4.86 27.05
CA SER A 327 23.88 5.95 26.08
C SER A 327 22.59 6.21 25.30
N THR A 328 21.50 5.51 25.62
CA THR A 328 20.23 5.71 24.91
C THR A 328 19.72 7.13 25.13
N ALA A 329 19.40 7.81 24.04
CA ALA A 329 18.81 9.15 24.06
C ALA A 329 17.98 9.38 22.79
N PRO A 330 16.91 10.20 22.86
CA PRO A 330 16.18 10.64 21.68
C PRO A 330 17.12 11.38 20.70
N THR A 331 17.12 11.01 19.42
CA THR A 331 17.92 11.70 18.39
C THR A 331 17.19 12.89 17.77
N HIS A 332 15.93 13.12 18.16
CA HIS A 332 15.07 14.17 17.63
C HIS A 332 14.28 14.88 18.74
N ALA A 333 14.88 15.89 19.38
CA ALA A 333 14.22 16.64 20.46
C ALA A 333 13.20 17.70 20.00
N GLY A 334 13.06 17.94 18.69
CA GLY A 334 12.21 19.00 18.13
C GLY A 334 11.14 18.50 17.16
N GLU A 335 10.45 19.44 16.52
CA GLU A 335 9.49 19.16 15.45
C GLU A 335 10.19 18.53 14.23
N PHE A 336 9.58 17.48 13.70
CA PHE A 336 10.00 16.82 12.47
C PHE A 336 9.21 17.36 11.26
N SER A 337 9.91 18.04 10.36
CA SER A 337 9.36 18.61 9.11
C SER A 337 9.72 17.82 7.84
N GLY A 338 10.29 16.63 8.02
CA GLY A 338 10.67 15.72 6.92
C GLY A 338 9.48 14.93 6.37
N PRO A 339 9.67 14.22 5.23
CA PRO A 339 8.65 13.32 4.71
C PRO A 339 8.54 12.09 5.63
N LEU A 340 7.34 11.83 6.14
CA LEU A 340 7.10 10.74 7.08
C LEU A 340 6.44 9.56 6.37
N TYR A 341 5.34 9.83 5.67
CA TYR A 341 4.54 8.82 4.98
C TYR A 341 5.00 8.62 3.53
N THR A 342 4.64 7.48 2.95
CA THR A 342 4.93 7.15 1.55
C THR A 342 4.30 8.17 0.60
N GLY A 343 3.13 8.71 0.97
CA GLY A 343 2.50 9.85 0.28
C GLY A 343 3.36 11.11 0.26
N ASP A 344 3.99 11.47 1.38
CA ASP A 344 4.81 12.68 1.53
C ASP A 344 6.03 12.68 0.59
N LYS A 345 6.56 11.49 0.28
CA LYS A 345 7.71 11.36 -0.63
C LYS A 345 7.36 11.69 -2.09
N ARG A 346 6.07 11.63 -2.47
CA ARG A 346 5.60 11.89 -3.84
C ARG A 346 5.46 13.38 -4.16
N THR A 347 5.45 14.25 -3.16
CA THR A 347 5.34 15.72 -3.33
C THR A 347 6.70 16.43 -3.32
N ARG A 348 7.81 15.68 -3.17
CA ARG A 348 9.17 16.23 -3.03
C ARG A 348 10.11 15.79 -4.17
N GLN A 349 11.17 16.56 -4.38
CA GLN A 349 12.23 16.24 -5.35
C GLN A 349 13.30 15.38 -4.68
N ARG A 350 13.93 14.48 -5.42
CA ARG A 350 15.06 13.66 -4.99
C ARG A 350 16.33 14.13 -5.67
N GLU A 351 17.39 14.33 -4.91
CA GLU A 351 18.72 14.60 -5.44
C GLU A 351 19.36 13.30 -5.96
N TYR A 352 20.06 13.39 -7.08
CA TYR A 352 20.79 12.31 -7.73
C TYR A 352 22.20 12.79 -8.01
N THR A 353 23.20 11.97 -7.71
CA THR A 353 24.60 12.25 -8.02
C THR A 353 25.02 11.44 -9.24
N CYS A 354 25.52 12.09 -10.28
CA CYS A 354 26.09 11.40 -11.43
C CYS A 354 27.38 10.69 -11.03
N VAL A 355 27.48 9.38 -11.25
CA VAL A 355 28.66 8.59 -10.86
C VAL A 355 29.89 8.93 -11.72
N ALA A 356 29.69 9.51 -12.90
CA ALA A 356 30.78 9.83 -13.82
C ALA A 356 31.43 11.20 -13.59
N CYS A 357 30.72 12.16 -12.98
CA CYS A 357 31.22 13.53 -12.80
C CYS A 357 30.77 14.22 -11.50
N ASP A 358 30.17 13.47 -10.57
CA ASP A 358 29.67 13.92 -9.27
C ASP A 358 28.63 15.07 -9.30
N ALA A 359 28.10 15.40 -10.47
CA ALA A 359 27.06 16.42 -10.62
C ALA A 359 25.79 16.01 -9.86
N ARG A 360 25.25 16.92 -9.04
CA ARG A 360 24.00 16.74 -8.29
C ARG A 360 22.82 17.29 -9.08
N LEU A 361 21.78 16.47 -9.25
CA LEU A 361 20.64 16.71 -10.12
C LEU A 361 19.36 16.44 -9.34
N ARG A 362 18.36 17.30 -9.44
CA ARG A 362 17.07 17.12 -8.76
C ARG A 362 16.04 16.51 -9.70
N VAL A 363 15.29 15.55 -9.18
CA VAL A 363 14.29 14.79 -9.93
C VAL A 363 13.01 14.67 -9.09
N GLY A 364 11.89 15.16 -9.60
CA GLY A 364 10.59 15.07 -8.94
C GLY A 364 9.66 16.22 -9.33
N PRO A 365 8.53 16.41 -8.62
CA PRO A 365 7.57 17.46 -8.90
C PRO A 365 8.23 18.85 -8.95
N GLY A 366 8.00 19.60 -10.02
CA GLY A 366 8.59 20.94 -10.23
C GLY A 366 10.07 20.97 -10.66
N ALA A 367 10.77 19.82 -10.72
CA ALA A 367 12.14 19.75 -11.23
C ALA A 367 12.16 19.63 -12.76
N ARG A 368 13.33 19.90 -13.38
CA ARG A 368 13.58 19.67 -14.81
C ARG A 368 13.23 18.24 -15.24
N TRP A 369 13.52 17.26 -14.39
CA TRP A 369 13.11 15.88 -14.59
C TRP A 369 12.06 15.49 -13.57
N THR A 370 10.85 15.17 -14.01
CA THR A 370 9.77 14.73 -13.11
C THR A 370 9.95 13.29 -12.61
N ALA A 371 10.73 12.47 -13.33
CA ALA A 371 11.07 11.10 -12.96
C ALA A 371 12.52 10.75 -13.35
N VAL A 372 13.13 9.81 -12.63
CA VAL A 372 14.54 9.42 -12.86
C VAL A 372 14.74 8.76 -14.22
N ALA A 373 13.69 8.18 -14.79
CA ALA A 373 13.71 7.63 -16.14
C ALA A 373 14.02 8.72 -17.18
N ALA A 374 13.39 9.90 -17.08
CA ALA A 374 13.65 11.02 -17.97
C ALA A 374 15.10 11.53 -17.84
N LEU A 375 15.63 11.61 -16.60
CA LEU A 375 17.04 11.94 -16.38
C LEU A 375 17.99 10.90 -16.99
N ARG A 376 17.62 9.61 -16.94
CA ARG A 376 18.42 8.52 -17.52
C ARG A 376 18.40 8.52 -19.05
N GLU A 377 17.29 8.92 -19.65
CA GLU A 377 17.13 9.03 -21.10
C GLU A 377 17.92 10.22 -21.66
N GLU A 378 17.89 11.36 -20.96
CA GLU A 378 18.62 12.56 -21.38
C GLU A 378 20.12 12.52 -21.05
N GLY A 379 20.50 11.77 -20.00
CA GLY A 379 21.88 11.71 -19.52
C GLY A 379 22.26 12.91 -18.67
N CYS A 380 23.42 12.86 -18.01
CA CYS A 380 23.84 13.94 -17.12
C CYS A 380 24.08 15.21 -17.96
N PRO A 381 23.47 16.36 -17.63
CA PRO A 381 23.66 17.59 -18.40
C PRO A 381 25.13 18.06 -18.44
N ASN A 382 25.95 17.61 -17.49
CA ASN A 382 27.36 18.00 -17.41
C ASN A 382 28.30 17.09 -18.22
N CYS A 383 28.01 15.80 -18.34
CA CYS A 383 28.93 14.85 -18.99
C CYS A 383 28.29 13.94 -20.04
N GLY A 384 26.98 14.04 -20.25
CA GLY A 384 26.19 13.18 -21.15
C GLY A 384 26.07 11.72 -20.68
N LYS A 385 26.63 11.35 -19.53
CA LYS A 385 26.71 9.96 -19.04
C LYS A 385 25.73 9.68 -17.89
N GLY A 386 25.50 8.39 -17.64
CA GLY A 386 25.03 7.84 -16.36
C GLY A 386 26.05 6.79 -15.86
N PRO A 387 25.77 6.01 -14.78
CA PRO A 387 24.54 5.96 -13.99
C PRO A 387 24.44 7.06 -12.90
N PHE A 388 23.26 7.19 -12.29
CA PHE A 388 22.98 8.16 -11.24
C PHE A 388 22.71 7.46 -9.91
N ARG A 389 23.41 7.88 -8.85
CA ARG A 389 23.21 7.43 -7.47
C ARG A 389 22.12 8.28 -6.81
N PRO A 390 21.06 7.69 -6.25
CA PRO A 390 20.05 8.46 -5.53
C PRO A 390 20.63 9.03 -4.22
N GLY A 391 20.20 10.23 -3.88
CA GLY A 391 20.52 10.94 -2.64
C GLY A 391 19.26 11.36 -1.88
N ARG A 392 19.38 12.45 -1.11
CA ARG A 392 18.34 12.96 -0.20
C ARG A 392 17.07 13.46 -0.93
N LEU A 393 15.92 13.36 -0.25
CA LEU A 393 14.70 14.08 -0.62
C LEU A 393 14.76 15.54 -0.14
N VAL A 394 14.54 16.48 -1.05
CA VAL A 394 14.48 17.93 -0.81
C VAL A 394 13.08 18.47 -1.12
N PRO A 395 12.63 19.56 -0.47
CA PRO A 395 11.40 20.26 -0.87
C PRO A 395 11.42 20.58 -2.37
N ALA A 396 10.26 20.58 -3.03
CA ALA A 396 10.16 21.15 -4.38
C ALA A 396 10.44 22.65 -4.28
N GLU A 397 11.38 23.17 -5.09
CA GLU A 397 11.62 24.61 -5.16
C GLU A 397 10.42 25.34 -5.76
N ASP A 398 10.08 26.50 -5.20
CA ASP A 398 9.28 27.50 -5.91
C ASP A 398 10.02 27.94 -7.17
N PRO A 399 9.32 28.19 -8.30
CA PRO A 399 9.96 28.56 -9.55
C PRO A 399 10.81 29.83 -9.34
N ALA A 400 12.10 29.74 -9.68
CA ALA A 400 13.02 30.86 -9.58
C ALA A 400 12.49 32.08 -10.38
N PRO A 401 12.57 33.31 -9.85
CA PRO A 401 12.20 34.49 -10.62
C PRO A 401 13.09 34.60 -11.87
N PRO A 402 12.54 35.02 -13.02
CA PRO A 402 13.31 35.11 -14.26
C PRO A 402 14.49 36.08 -14.10
N ALA A 403 15.66 35.66 -14.58
CA ALA A 403 16.90 36.43 -14.52
C ALA A 403 16.74 37.82 -15.14
N GLU A 404 17.18 38.86 -14.43
CA GLU A 404 17.22 40.24 -14.88
C GLU A 404 18.02 40.37 -16.19
N GLN A 405 17.38 40.97 -17.20
CA GLN A 405 18.06 41.41 -18.42
C GLN A 405 18.88 42.68 -18.14
N PRO A 406 20.09 42.82 -18.70
CA PRO A 406 20.92 44.01 -18.51
C PRO A 406 20.29 45.26 -19.14
N PRO A 407 20.53 46.46 -18.57
CA PRO A 407 19.74 47.65 -18.88
C PRO A 407 20.11 48.28 -20.23
N ALA A 408 19.08 48.67 -20.99
CA ALA A 408 19.21 49.53 -22.15
C ALA A 408 19.27 51.02 -21.74
N PRO A 409 19.98 51.88 -22.51
CA PRO A 409 20.39 53.19 -22.03
C PRO A 409 19.28 54.26 -22.06
N VAL A 410 19.43 55.17 -21.12
CA VAL A 410 18.57 56.31 -20.78
C VAL A 410 18.37 57.28 -21.95
N ARG A 411 17.12 57.70 -22.18
CA ARG A 411 16.78 59.03 -22.71
C ARG A 411 15.66 59.66 -21.87
N THR A 412 16.02 60.75 -21.21
CA THR A 412 15.18 61.73 -20.50
C THR A 412 14.75 62.84 -21.50
N PRO A 413 13.93 63.85 -21.12
CA PRO A 413 12.58 63.84 -20.53
C PRO A 413 11.63 64.87 -21.21
N VAL A 414 10.30 64.71 -21.21
CA VAL A 414 9.38 65.89 -21.28
C VAL A 414 8.10 65.68 -20.45
N GLN A 415 8.12 66.34 -19.30
CA GLN A 415 7.12 67.21 -18.65
C GLN A 415 5.61 66.84 -18.50
N THR A 416 5.27 66.46 -17.26
CA THR A 416 4.39 67.12 -16.24
C THR A 416 2.92 67.53 -16.56
N PRO A 417 2.06 67.73 -15.55
CA PRO A 417 1.23 66.75 -14.82
C PRO A 417 -0.27 67.12 -14.88
N VAL A 418 -1.15 66.40 -14.17
CA VAL A 418 -2.21 66.93 -13.25
C VAL A 418 -3.26 65.85 -12.91
N GLN A 419 -3.35 65.57 -11.61
CA GLN A 419 -4.50 65.16 -10.78
C GLN A 419 -5.33 63.88 -11.05
N ALA A 420 -5.20 62.99 -10.07
CA ALA A 420 -6.26 62.44 -9.21
C ALA A 420 -7.45 61.69 -9.83
N ALA A 421 -7.56 60.40 -9.49
CA ALA A 421 -8.72 59.87 -8.75
C ALA A 421 -8.46 58.41 -8.32
N VAL A 422 -8.87 58.11 -7.10
CA VAL A 422 -8.94 56.77 -6.51
C VAL A 422 -10.02 55.96 -7.23
N GLN A 423 -9.67 54.80 -7.81
CA GLN A 423 -10.63 53.76 -8.16
C GLN A 423 -10.11 52.37 -7.79
N GLN A 424 -10.85 51.77 -6.84
CA GLN A 424 -11.10 50.37 -6.55
C GLN A 424 -10.21 49.30 -7.21
N ALA A 425 -9.58 48.50 -6.35
CA ALA A 425 -8.90 47.27 -6.72
C ALA A 425 -9.88 46.28 -7.38
N ALA A 426 -9.59 45.95 -8.64
CA ALA A 426 -10.18 44.83 -9.36
C ALA A 426 -9.65 43.48 -8.81
N PRO A 427 -10.43 42.39 -8.89
CA PRO A 427 -10.04 41.08 -8.40
C PRO A 427 -8.78 40.57 -9.10
N THR A 428 -7.88 39.99 -8.30
CA THR A 428 -6.68 39.30 -8.74
C THR A 428 -7.04 38.22 -9.77
N PRO A 429 -6.39 38.16 -10.94
CA PRO A 429 -6.67 37.13 -11.93
C PRO A 429 -6.32 35.75 -11.37
N ALA A 430 -7.21 34.79 -11.59
CA ALA A 430 -6.99 33.40 -11.25
C ALA A 430 -5.67 32.89 -11.86
N PRO A 431 -4.90 32.06 -11.14
CA PRO A 431 -3.66 31.51 -11.66
C PRO A 431 -3.93 30.72 -12.95
N ALA A 432 -3.07 30.93 -13.95
CA ALA A 432 -3.16 30.30 -15.25
C ALA A 432 -3.19 28.77 -15.11
N ALA A 433 -4.15 28.15 -15.81
CA ALA A 433 -4.33 26.70 -15.82
C ALA A 433 -3.06 25.97 -16.27
N PRO A 434 -2.70 24.83 -15.64
CA PRO A 434 -1.56 24.04 -16.05
C PRO A 434 -1.77 23.51 -17.48
N VAL A 435 -0.67 23.47 -18.23
CA VAL A 435 -0.59 23.06 -19.63
C VAL A 435 -1.19 21.67 -19.84
N GLY A 436 -2.34 21.64 -20.53
CA GLY A 436 -2.85 20.54 -21.36
C GLY A 436 -2.98 19.14 -20.74
N ARG A 437 -3.89 18.93 -19.79
CA ARG A 437 -4.49 17.58 -19.64
C ARG A 437 -5.26 17.27 -20.92
N THR A 438 -5.00 16.15 -21.56
CA THR A 438 -5.78 15.69 -22.72
C THR A 438 -7.20 15.36 -22.26
N TYR A 439 -8.16 16.25 -22.54
CA TYR A 439 -9.58 16.00 -22.33
C TYR A 439 -10.05 14.95 -23.34
N GLY A 440 -9.99 13.67 -22.97
CA GLY A 440 -10.32 12.57 -23.87
C GLY A 440 -11.82 12.43 -24.18
N TRP A 441 -12.70 12.88 -23.27
CA TRP A 441 -14.15 12.86 -23.46
C TRP A 441 -14.71 14.28 -23.63
N ARG A 442 -15.60 14.47 -24.60
CA ARG A 442 -16.34 15.71 -24.81
C ARG A 442 -17.83 15.45 -24.56
N ARG A 443 -18.51 16.43 -23.97
CA ARG A 443 -19.96 16.37 -23.77
C ARG A 443 -20.66 16.17 -25.13
N PRO A 444 -21.51 15.14 -25.29
CA PRO A 444 -22.22 14.89 -26.55
C PRO A 444 -23.13 16.07 -26.92
N THR A 445 -23.15 16.40 -28.22
CA THR A 445 -24.13 17.35 -28.76
C THR A 445 -25.54 16.73 -28.76
N GLU A 446 -26.56 17.55 -28.98
CA GLU A 446 -27.94 17.05 -29.10
C GLU A 446 -28.09 16.09 -30.29
N GLN A 447 -27.36 16.32 -31.37
CA GLN A 447 -27.31 15.43 -32.53
C GLN A 447 -26.62 14.09 -32.19
N ASP A 448 -25.53 14.12 -31.41
CA ASP A 448 -24.86 12.89 -30.94
C ASP A 448 -25.76 12.07 -30.02
N ARG A 449 -26.52 12.74 -29.13
CA ARG A 449 -27.51 12.09 -28.26
C ARG A 449 -28.63 11.46 -29.07
N ALA A 450 -29.17 12.16 -30.07
CA ALA A 450 -30.22 11.62 -30.94
C ALA A 450 -29.72 10.42 -31.76
N ALA A 451 -28.49 10.48 -32.28
CA ALA A 451 -27.89 9.38 -33.02
C ALA A 451 -27.59 8.16 -32.13
N LEU A 452 -27.11 8.37 -30.90
CA LEU A 452 -26.91 7.29 -29.93
C LEU A 452 -28.24 6.67 -29.50
N ALA A 453 -29.27 7.50 -29.24
CA ALA A 453 -30.60 7.02 -28.90
C ALA A 453 -31.21 6.18 -30.02
N GLU A 454 -31.01 6.54 -31.29
CA GLU A 454 -31.48 5.75 -32.44
C GLU A 454 -30.81 4.38 -32.51
N ARG A 455 -29.49 4.30 -32.32
CA ARG A 455 -28.73 3.03 -32.32
C ARG A 455 -29.05 2.16 -31.12
N ALA A 456 -29.30 2.77 -29.97
CA ALA A 456 -29.64 2.08 -28.73
C ALA A 456 -31.11 1.61 -28.68
N ARG A 457 -31.95 1.93 -29.68
CA ARG A 457 -33.36 1.50 -29.71
C ARG A 457 -33.47 -0.03 -29.53
N PRO A 458 -34.47 -0.51 -28.76
CA PRO A 458 -35.55 0.25 -28.12
C PRO A 458 -35.21 0.83 -26.72
N TYR A 459 -33.94 0.79 -26.30
CA TYR A 459 -33.55 1.06 -24.93
C TYR A 459 -33.33 2.54 -24.64
N VAL A 460 -33.81 2.99 -23.47
CA VAL A 460 -33.61 4.33 -22.92
C VAL A 460 -33.09 4.26 -21.50
N THR A 461 -32.44 5.32 -21.02
CA THR A 461 -31.96 5.42 -19.63
C THR A 461 -32.92 6.20 -18.76
N ARG A 462 -33.02 5.79 -17.50
CA ARG A 462 -33.69 6.56 -16.43
C ARG A 462 -32.98 6.34 -15.10
N GLN A 463 -33.29 7.19 -14.12
CA GLN A 463 -32.89 6.94 -12.75
C GLN A 463 -33.52 5.63 -12.23
N ALA A 464 -32.74 4.85 -11.51
CA ALA A 464 -33.19 3.62 -10.89
C ALA A 464 -34.09 3.89 -9.68
N ASP A 465 -35.03 2.97 -9.44
CA ASP A 465 -35.88 2.98 -8.26
C ASP A 465 -35.99 1.58 -7.62
N GLU A 466 -36.75 1.47 -6.52
CA GLU A 466 -36.88 0.25 -5.71
C GLU A 466 -37.33 -0.97 -6.53
N ARG A 467 -38.12 -0.76 -7.59
CA ARG A 467 -38.60 -1.84 -8.46
C ARG A 467 -37.48 -2.50 -9.27
N ASP A 468 -36.37 -1.78 -9.45
CA ASP A 468 -35.22 -2.25 -10.20
C ASP A 468 -34.25 -3.05 -9.31
N LEU A 469 -34.37 -2.99 -7.99
CA LEU A 469 -33.44 -3.64 -7.05
C LEU A 469 -33.22 -5.14 -7.31
N PRO A 470 -34.24 -5.95 -7.69
CA PRO A 470 -34.01 -7.33 -8.06
C PRO A 470 -33.14 -7.49 -9.32
N ALA A 471 -33.37 -6.66 -10.34
CA ALA A 471 -32.58 -6.64 -11.58
C ALA A 471 -31.14 -6.18 -11.31
N ILE A 472 -30.99 -5.10 -10.56
CA ILE A 472 -29.70 -4.53 -10.19
C ILE A 472 -28.91 -5.50 -9.31
N GLY A 473 -29.56 -6.20 -8.38
CA GLY A 473 -28.95 -7.24 -7.56
C GLY A 473 -28.35 -8.36 -8.42
N ARG A 474 -29.01 -8.74 -9.52
CA ARG A 474 -28.48 -9.70 -10.50
C ARG A 474 -27.28 -9.14 -11.25
N PHE A 475 -27.32 -7.89 -11.68
CA PHE A 475 -26.18 -7.24 -12.33
C PHE A 475 -24.96 -7.14 -11.42
N GLU A 476 -25.12 -6.75 -10.15
CA GLU A 476 -24.01 -6.70 -9.19
C GLU A 476 -23.46 -8.10 -8.87
N ALA A 477 -24.32 -9.10 -8.77
CA ALA A 477 -23.89 -10.50 -8.62
C ALA A 477 -23.05 -10.95 -9.83
N GLU A 478 -23.45 -10.60 -11.06
CA GLU A 478 -22.68 -10.91 -12.27
C GLU A 478 -21.33 -10.16 -12.31
N ILE A 479 -21.33 -8.86 -12.00
CA ILE A 479 -20.11 -8.04 -11.89
C ILE A 479 -19.18 -8.64 -10.83
N ALA A 480 -19.73 -9.06 -9.68
CA ALA A 480 -18.97 -9.66 -8.60
C ALA A 480 -18.35 -10.99 -9.06
N ARG A 481 -19.12 -11.85 -9.72
CA ARG A 481 -18.62 -13.12 -10.29
C ARG A 481 -17.48 -12.90 -11.27
N VAL A 482 -17.61 -11.93 -12.19
CA VAL A 482 -16.56 -11.61 -13.18
C VAL A 482 -15.33 -10.95 -12.53
N SER A 483 -15.52 -10.18 -11.45
CA SER A 483 -14.45 -9.38 -10.83
C SER A 483 -13.73 -10.09 -9.66
N PHE A 484 -14.36 -11.10 -9.06
CA PHE A 484 -13.89 -11.78 -7.85
C PHE A 484 -13.88 -13.31 -7.95
N GLY A 485 -14.42 -13.93 -9.01
CA GLY A 485 -14.34 -15.38 -9.21
C GLY A 485 -15.03 -16.17 -8.10
N GLU A 486 -14.34 -17.16 -7.52
CA GLU A 486 -14.86 -18.04 -6.45
C GLU A 486 -15.11 -17.29 -5.12
N ASP A 487 -14.49 -16.12 -4.92
CA ASP A 487 -14.68 -15.28 -3.72
C ASP A 487 -15.83 -14.26 -3.86
N ALA A 488 -16.60 -14.35 -4.94
CA ALA A 488 -17.70 -13.42 -5.18
C ALA A 488 -18.87 -13.69 -4.22
N ILE A 489 -19.31 -12.65 -3.51
CA ILE A 489 -20.68 -12.64 -2.99
C ILE A 489 -21.58 -12.50 -4.22
N ASP A 490 -22.17 -13.59 -4.70
CA ASP A 490 -22.96 -13.63 -5.93
C ASP A 490 -24.47 -13.85 -5.68
N ASP A 491 -24.91 -13.70 -4.43
CA ASP A 491 -26.32 -13.70 -4.05
C ASP A 491 -27.02 -12.38 -4.47
N PRO A 492 -27.93 -12.41 -5.46
CA PRO A 492 -28.64 -11.21 -5.92
C PRO A 492 -29.51 -10.56 -4.85
N ALA A 493 -30.07 -11.33 -3.92
CA ALA A 493 -30.94 -10.81 -2.87
C ALA A 493 -30.15 -9.98 -1.84
N ARG A 494 -28.94 -10.44 -1.51
CA ARG A 494 -28.01 -9.71 -0.63
C ARG A 494 -27.55 -8.40 -1.27
N TRP A 495 -27.28 -8.39 -2.57
CA TRP A 495 -26.98 -7.16 -3.32
C TRP A 495 -28.17 -6.20 -3.39
N ALA A 496 -29.37 -6.70 -3.67
CA ALA A 496 -30.59 -5.91 -3.67
C ALA A 496 -30.82 -5.22 -2.31
N SER A 497 -30.66 -5.95 -1.19
CA SER A 497 -30.79 -5.38 0.16
C SER A 497 -29.74 -4.31 0.45
N ARG A 498 -28.48 -4.53 0.05
CA ARG A 498 -27.38 -3.57 0.23
C ARG A 498 -27.62 -2.30 -0.59
N LEU A 499 -28.05 -2.45 -1.84
CA LEU A 499 -28.33 -1.34 -2.73
C LEU A 499 -29.58 -0.56 -2.33
N GLY A 500 -30.60 -1.21 -1.76
CA GLY A 500 -31.76 -0.52 -1.18
C GLY A 500 -31.33 0.53 -0.14
N ARG A 501 -30.48 0.12 0.82
CA ARG A 501 -29.90 1.05 1.83
C ARG A 501 -29.03 2.15 1.22
N ALA A 502 -28.35 1.87 0.10
CA ALA A 502 -27.54 2.87 -0.59
C ALA A 502 -28.41 3.87 -1.38
N MET A 503 -29.51 3.39 -1.98
CA MET A 503 -30.47 4.17 -2.74
C MET A 503 -31.23 5.16 -1.85
N GLU A 504 -31.54 4.78 -0.60
CA GLU A 504 -32.08 5.69 0.43
C GLU A 504 -31.16 6.89 0.72
N LYS A 505 -29.84 6.69 0.66
CA LYS A 505 -28.84 7.72 0.95
C LYS A 505 -28.47 8.56 -0.27
N SER A 506 -28.34 7.95 -1.43
CA SER A 506 -27.91 8.62 -2.67
C SER A 506 -28.29 7.80 -3.90
N LYS A 507 -29.45 8.12 -4.49
CA LYS A 507 -29.96 7.50 -5.73
C LYS A 507 -29.60 8.25 -7.02
N GLU A 508 -29.04 9.45 -6.92
CA GLU A 508 -28.89 10.39 -8.04
C GLU A 508 -27.94 9.89 -9.14
N GLY A 509 -26.91 9.13 -8.76
CA GLY A 509 -25.99 8.49 -9.69
C GLY A 509 -26.32 7.03 -10.02
N MET A 510 -27.52 6.54 -9.69
CA MET A 510 -27.98 5.18 -10.00
C MET A 510 -28.89 5.20 -11.23
N ILE A 511 -28.45 4.61 -12.34
CA ILE A 511 -29.08 4.72 -13.66
C ILE A 511 -29.28 3.33 -14.25
N VAL A 512 -30.47 3.07 -14.77
CA VAL A 512 -30.80 1.83 -15.49
C VAL A 512 -31.12 2.11 -16.95
N ALA A 513 -30.82 1.16 -17.83
CA ALA A 513 -31.29 1.14 -19.21
C ALA A 513 -32.41 0.10 -19.35
N HIS A 514 -33.52 0.46 -19.98
CA HIS A 514 -34.69 -0.41 -20.07
C HIS A 514 -35.43 -0.25 -21.41
N GLY A 515 -36.15 -1.30 -21.80
CA GLY A 515 -37.14 -1.25 -22.89
C GLY A 515 -38.51 -0.77 -22.39
N PRO A 516 -39.46 -0.47 -23.29
CA PRO A 516 -40.81 -0.07 -22.92
C PRO A 516 -41.55 -1.18 -22.15
N GLY A 517 -41.80 -0.97 -20.85
CA GLY A 517 -42.52 -1.94 -20.00
C GLY A 517 -41.71 -3.17 -19.58
N GLU A 518 -40.40 -3.18 -19.85
CA GLU A 518 -39.51 -4.31 -19.59
C GLU A 518 -38.61 -4.08 -18.36
N GLU A 519 -38.06 -5.17 -17.86
CA GLU A 519 -37.03 -5.16 -16.84
C GLU A 519 -35.75 -4.42 -17.33
N PRO A 520 -34.98 -3.76 -16.45
CA PRO A 520 -33.68 -3.21 -16.82
C PRO A 520 -32.77 -4.20 -17.56
N VAL A 521 -32.26 -3.79 -18.72
CA VAL A 521 -31.25 -4.51 -19.52
C VAL A 521 -29.84 -4.00 -19.29
N GLY A 522 -29.68 -2.94 -18.49
CA GLY A 522 -28.38 -2.46 -18.09
C GLY A 522 -28.44 -1.55 -16.86
N TRP A 523 -27.28 -1.41 -16.21
CA TRP A 523 -27.10 -0.78 -14.92
C TRP A 523 -25.81 0.02 -14.88
N CYS A 524 -25.87 1.21 -14.28
CA CYS A 524 -24.75 2.11 -14.07
C CYS A 524 -24.87 2.76 -12.69
N TRP A 525 -23.79 2.70 -11.90
CA TRP A 525 -23.72 3.39 -10.62
C TRP A 525 -22.49 4.28 -10.53
N VAL A 526 -22.74 5.56 -10.29
CA VAL A 526 -21.73 6.58 -10.03
C VAL A 526 -21.98 7.18 -8.66
N SER A 527 -20.91 7.33 -7.87
CA SER A 527 -20.97 7.98 -6.56
C SER A 527 -20.06 9.20 -6.54
N ILE A 528 -20.58 10.35 -6.15
CA ILE A 528 -19.78 11.56 -5.95
C ILE A 528 -19.25 11.54 -4.51
N ASN A 529 -17.95 11.73 -4.36
CA ASN A 529 -17.27 11.79 -3.07
C ASN A 529 -16.55 13.13 -2.94
N GLN A 530 -16.28 13.55 -1.71
CA GLN A 530 -15.51 14.74 -1.42
C GLN A 530 -14.27 14.34 -0.63
N ASN A 531 -13.11 14.82 -1.05
CA ASN A 531 -11.89 14.67 -0.28
C ASN A 531 -12.01 15.54 0.99
N ALA A 532 -11.95 14.90 2.16
CA ALA A 532 -12.11 15.59 3.44
C ALA A 532 -11.00 16.61 3.73
N MET A 533 -9.83 16.46 3.10
CA MET A 533 -8.66 17.32 3.30
C MET A 533 -8.60 18.49 2.32
N THR A 534 -8.88 18.24 1.03
CA THR A 534 -8.75 19.27 -0.01
C THR A 534 -10.07 19.94 -0.36
N GLY A 535 -11.20 19.34 0.04
CA GLY A 535 -12.54 19.77 -0.35
C GLY A 535 -12.89 19.42 -1.80
N ASP A 536 -11.95 18.87 -2.57
CA ASP A 536 -12.15 18.52 -3.98
C ASP A 536 -13.17 17.40 -4.13
N ARG A 537 -14.08 17.57 -5.09
CA ARG A 537 -15.12 16.59 -5.39
C ARG A 537 -14.68 15.75 -6.59
N TYR A 538 -14.75 14.44 -6.44
CA TYR A 538 -14.44 13.47 -7.48
C TYR A 538 -15.52 12.39 -7.54
N ALA A 539 -15.70 11.76 -8.69
CA ALA A 539 -16.68 10.69 -8.85
C ALA A 539 -15.99 9.33 -8.96
N ASN A 540 -16.53 8.34 -8.26
CA ASN A 540 -16.19 6.94 -8.44
C ASN A 540 -17.25 6.27 -9.30
N PHE A 541 -16.83 5.70 -10.44
CA PHE A 541 -17.63 4.81 -11.26
C PHE A 541 -17.61 3.42 -10.61
N ARG A 542 -18.70 3.07 -9.92
CA ARG A 542 -18.78 1.88 -9.05
C ARG A 542 -19.04 0.62 -9.85
N SER A 543 -20.02 0.67 -10.75
CA SER A 543 -20.46 -0.49 -11.53
C SER A 543 -21.05 -0.09 -12.88
N LEU A 544 -20.85 -0.96 -13.88
CA LEU A 544 -21.47 -0.91 -15.20
C LEU A 544 -21.74 -2.34 -15.66
N ALA A 545 -22.98 -2.65 -16.03
CA ALA A 545 -23.35 -3.93 -16.62
C ALA A 545 -24.44 -3.75 -17.68
N VAL A 546 -24.41 -4.62 -18.68
CA VAL A 546 -25.44 -4.70 -19.73
C VAL A 546 -25.67 -6.17 -20.06
N SER A 547 -26.94 -6.56 -20.06
CA SER A 547 -27.43 -7.88 -20.50
C SER A 547 -26.99 -8.19 -21.94
N PRO A 548 -26.96 -9.48 -22.33
CA PRO A 548 -26.64 -9.87 -23.70
C PRO A 548 -27.81 -9.53 -24.66
N VAL A 549 -27.81 -8.30 -25.18
CA VAL A 549 -28.75 -7.79 -26.20
C VAL A 549 -27.99 -7.45 -27.49
N ASP A 550 -28.70 -7.41 -28.64
CA ASP A 550 -28.06 -7.26 -29.95
C ASP A 550 -27.22 -5.97 -30.10
N ASN A 551 -27.66 -4.87 -29.49
CA ASN A 551 -26.98 -3.58 -29.48
C ASN A 551 -26.32 -3.26 -28.12
N ARG A 552 -25.79 -4.30 -27.43
CA ARG A 552 -25.16 -4.20 -26.10
C ARG A 552 -24.14 -3.07 -25.97
N SER A 553 -23.32 -2.85 -26.99
CA SER A 553 -22.29 -1.80 -26.99
C SER A 553 -22.90 -0.39 -26.97
N ASP A 554 -23.99 -0.17 -27.69
CA ASP A 554 -24.70 1.11 -27.71
C ASP A 554 -25.44 1.36 -26.39
N VAL A 555 -26.01 0.32 -25.77
CA VAL A 555 -26.62 0.43 -24.42
C VAL A 555 -25.58 0.76 -23.35
N ALA A 556 -24.37 0.17 -23.43
CA ALA A 556 -23.26 0.52 -22.55
C ALA A 556 -22.81 1.97 -22.73
N GLU A 557 -22.75 2.45 -23.98
CA GLU A 557 -22.44 3.84 -24.31
C GLU A 557 -23.51 4.81 -23.80
N LEU A 558 -24.79 4.43 -23.89
CA LEU A 558 -25.92 5.19 -23.37
C LEU A 558 -25.84 5.37 -21.84
N LEU A 559 -25.56 4.29 -21.11
CA LEU A 559 -25.40 4.30 -19.65
C LEU A 559 -24.16 5.08 -19.19
N LEU A 560 -23.03 4.90 -19.87
CA LEU A 560 -21.79 5.59 -19.53
C LEU A 560 -21.90 7.10 -19.81
N THR A 561 -22.56 7.48 -20.90
CA THR A 561 -22.88 8.88 -21.21
C THR A 561 -23.75 9.50 -20.13
N ALA A 562 -24.83 8.84 -19.72
CA ALA A 562 -25.71 9.33 -18.67
C ALA A 562 -24.99 9.50 -17.32
N GLY A 563 -24.10 8.55 -16.96
CA GLY A 563 -23.28 8.64 -15.76
C GLY A 563 -22.28 9.81 -15.78
N LEU A 564 -21.67 10.09 -16.94
CA LEU A 564 -20.74 11.21 -17.10
C LEU A 564 -21.46 12.57 -17.17
N GLU A 565 -22.65 12.64 -17.76
CA GLU A 565 -23.50 13.84 -17.71
C GLU A 565 -23.95 14.13 -16.28
N PHE A 566 -24.23 13.11 -15.45
CA PHE A 566 -24.46 13.26 -14.02
C PHE A 566 -23.23 13.85 -13.30
N CYS A 567 -22.02 13.33 -13.58
CA CYS A 567 -20.78 13.91 -13.03
C CYS A 567 -20.61 15.38 -13.41
N LEU A 568 -20.84 15.73 -14.68
CA LEU A 568 -20.76 17.12 -15.16
C LEU A 568 -21.77 18.02 -14.46
N ALA A 569 -23.03 17.59 -14.32
CA ALA A 569 -24.05 18.33 -13.59
C ALA A 569 -23.69 18.53 -12.12
N GLY A 570 -22.97 17.56 -11.52
CA GLY A 570 -22.42 17.64 -10.17
C GLY A 570 -21.19 18.53 -10.02
N GLY A 571 -20.65 19.10 -11.11
CA GLY A 571 -19.45 19.94 -11.08
C GLY A 571 -18.15 19.14 -10.90
N ILE A 572 -18.15 17.87 -11.29
CA ILE A 572 -17.02 16.96 -11.08
C ILE A 572 -16.02 17.05 -12.23
N THR A 573 -14.74 17.21 -11.89
CA THR A 573 -13.62 17.36 -12.84
C THR A 573 -12.78 16.08 -12.98
N GLU A 574 -12.98 15.09 -12.11
CA GLU A 574 -12.27 13.81 -12.12
C GLU A 574 -13.23 12.63 -11.87
N VAL A 575 -13.16 11.62 -12.73
CA VAL A 575 -13.93 10.38 -12.61
C VAL A 575 -12.97 9.19 -12.60
N VAL A 576 -13.06 8.37 -11.55
CA VAL A 576 -12.22 7.17 -11.38
C VAL A 576 -13.08 5.92 -11.60
N GLY A 577 -12.71 5.10 -12.58
CA GLY A 577 -13.31 3.79 -12.82
C GLY A 577 -12.32 2.67 -12.52
N ARG A 578 -12.70 1.71 -11.65
CA ARG A 578 -11.87 0.52 -11.36
C ARG A 578 -12.34 -0.64 -12.22
N VAL A 579 -11.44 -1.20 -13.03
CA VAL A 579 -11.74 -2.33 -13.91
C VAL A 579 -10.69 -3.42 -13.74
N HIS A 580 -11.13 -4.68 -13.68
CA HIS A 580 -10.22 -5.82 -13.61
C HIS A 580 -9.40 -5.94 -14.91
N VAL A 581 -8.12 -6.29 -14.82
CA VAL A 581 -7.20 -6.31 -15.98
C VAL A 581 -7.67 -7.23 -17.11
N GLY A 582 -8.34 -8.33 -16.75
CA GLY A 582 -8.92 -9.31 -17.67
C GLY A 582 -10.24 -8.91 -18.31
N ASN A 583 -10.90 -7.83 -17.86
CA ASN A 583 -12.15 -7.35 -18.45
C ASN A 583 -11.86 -6.46 -19.67
N VAL A 584 -11.43 -7.11 -20.77
CA VAL A 584 -11.09 -6.46 -22.04
C VAL A 584 -12.26 -5.62 -22.59
N PRO A 585 -13.53 -6.08 -22.58
CA PRO A 585 -14.65 -5.27 -23.06
C PRO A 585 -14.79 -3.93 -22.32
N MET A 586 -14.76 -3.94 -20.99
CA MET A 586 -14.87 -2.71 -20.19
C MET A 586 -13.67 -1.78 -20.40
N ARG A 587 -12.46 -2.32 -20.53
CA ARG A 587 -11.26 -1.52 -20.82
C ARG A 587 -11.33 -0.85 -22.19
N THR A 588 -11.94 -1.50 -23.19
CA THR A 588 -12.19 -0.92 -24.51
C THR A 588 -13.21 0.21 -24.42
N VAL A 589 -14.30 0.02 -23.65
CA VAL A 589 -15.30 1.06 -23.40
C VAL A 589 -14.67 2.26 -22.67
N TYR A 590 -13.92 2.05 -21.59
CA TYR A 590 -13.23 3.12 -20.85
C TYR A 590 -12.23 3.88 -21.74
N ARG A 591 -11.46 3.17 -22.57
CA ARG A 591 -10.55 3.82 -23.54
C ARG A 591 -11.31 4.64 -24.59
N LYS A 592 -12.46 4.16 -25.09
CA LYS A 592 -13.32 4.91 -26.02
C LYS A 592 -13.81 6.23 -25.42
N PHE A 593 -14.03 6.25 -24.12
CA PHE A 593 -14.43 7.43 -23.34
C PHE A 593 -13.23 8.20 -22.76
N GLY A 594 -12.01 7.94 -23.22
CA GLY A 594 -10.83 8.73 -22.84
C GLY A 594 -10.36 8.56 -21.40
N PHE A 595 -10.68 7.45 -20.73
CA PHE A 595 -10.10 7.11 -19.42
C PHE A 595 -8.64 6.68 -19.59
N ASP A 596 -7.76 7.28 -18.80
CA ASP A 596 -6.34 6.92 -18.73
C ASP A 596 -6.09 5.85 -17.66
N PRO A 597 -5.29 4.80 -17.94
CA PRO A 597 -4.92 3.80 -16.95
C PRO A 597 -3.91 4.37 -15.96
N THR A 598 -4.36 4.68 -14.74
CA THR A 598 -3.54 5.33 -13.70
C THR A 598 -3.05 4.39 -12.59
N SER A 599 -3.70 3.24 -12.38
CA SER A 599 -3.35 2.29 -11.32
C SER A 599 -3.63 0.82 -11.70
N LEU A 600 -2.86 -0.11 -11.14
CA LEU A 600 -2.98 -1.56 -11.33
C LEU A 600 -3.17 -2.25 -9.96
N SER A 601 -4.24 -3.02 -9.81
CA SER A 601 -4.49 -3.87 -8.63
C SER A 601 -4.26 -5.34 -8.98
N MET A 602 -3.57 -6.09 -8.10
CA MET A 602 -3.25 -7.50 -8.28
C MET A 602 -3.82 -8.32 -7.11
N LYS A 603 -4.43 -9.48 -7.39
CA LYS A 603 -5.01 -10.41 -6.40
C LYS A 603 -4.31 -11.78 -6.47
N LEU A 604 -4.18 -12.47 -5.34
CA LEU A 604 -3.63 -13.83 -5.21
C LEU A 604 -4.57 -14.67 -4.35
N PHE A 605 -5.13 -15.75 -4.91
CA PHE A 605 -5.99 -16.71 -4.21
C PHE A 605 -5.14 -17.87 -3.66
N LEU A 606 -5.41 -18.31 -2.43
CA LEU A 606 -4.73 -19.42 -1.74
C LEU A 606 -5.63 -20.67 -1.79
N PRO A 607 -5.09 -21.91 -1.74
CA PRO A 607 -5.91 -23.12 -1.82
C PRO A 607 -6.89 -23.24 -0.64
N GLY A 608 -8.18 -23.42 -0.92
CA GLY A 608 -9.20 -23.79 0.06
C GLY A 608 -9.12 -25.28 0.40
N GLY A 609 -9.35 -25.64 1.67
CA GLY A 609 -9.44 -27.05 2.08
C GLY A 609 -10.55 -27.77 1.31
N GLU A 610 -10.28 -29.01 0.89
CA GLU A 610 -11.28 -29.85 0.23
C GLU A 610 -12.54 -29.97 1.10
N PRO A 611 -13.75 -29.93 0.52
CA PRO A 611 -14.95 -30.30 1.25
C PRO A 611 -14.87 -31.78 1.63
N GLU A 612 -14.69 -32.06 2.93
CA GLU A 612 -14.84 -33.40 3.49
C GLU A 612 -16.28 -33.89 3.26
N GLY A 613 -16.49 -34.70 2.23
CA GLY A 613 -17.82 -35.21 1.95
C GLY A 613 -18.00 -36.05 0.68
N ALA A 614 -16.98 -36.80 0.24
CA ALA A 614 -17.16 -37.86 -0.74
C ALA A 614 -16.49 -39.16 -0.25
N SER A 615 -17.05 -39.72 0.82
CA SER A 615 -16.78 -41.10 1.20
C SER A 615 -17.79 -42.04 0.54
N THR A 616 -17.27 -42.86 -0.37
CA THR A 616 -17.68 -44.22 -0.74
C THR A 616 -19.16 -44.65 -0.61
N ARG A 617 -19.82 -44.82 -1.76
CA ARG A 617 -20.35 -46.11 -2.23
C ARG A 617 -20.33 -46.19 -3.76
#